data_AF-H0R653-F1
#
_entry.id   AF-H0R653-F1
#
_cell.length_a   1.000
_cell.length_b   1.000
_cell.length_c   1.000
_cell.angle_alpha   90.00
_cell.angle_beta   90.00
_cell.angle_gamma   90.00
#
_symmetry.space_group_name_H-M   'P 1'
#
loop_
_entity.id
_entity.type
_entity.pdbx_description
1 polymer ?
#
loop_
_entity_poly.entity_id
_entity_poly.type
_entity_poly.pdbx_seq_one_letter_code
_entity_poly.pdbx_strand_id
1 'polypeptide(L)'
;MSVPPNTLPYVNIHPGPATAAEPAESAVADGRGLAGRRLALSPSRAADFRQCPLLYRYRAIDRFPEQPTAAQTRGHVVHAALENLFDMPAALRTPESAHLLVEGAWAAMCEADPALLDVIAAEDIPAFIAQTQRLITTYYTMENPTAFDAKAVEAHIEIEDDDVLLRGYIDRIDVAPTGEMRVVDYKTGRSPSEAYEAKALFQMKFYALAILRRHGVVPDRLQLMYLSDGTQLHYRPDRAELERFGRTLKAIWTAITAAVATGDFRPHKSRMCKFCEHKARCPEFGGTIPPYPGPPEGFSSPPRL
;
A
#
# COMPACT_ATOMS: atom_id res chain seq x y z
N MET A 1 -30.55 -45.59 -15.62
CA MET A 1 -29.26 -44.98 -16.02
C MET A 1 -28.83 -44.08 -14.88
N SER A 2 -27.99 -44.58 -13.97
CA SER A 2 -27.52 -43.85 -12.78
C SER A 2 -26.04 -43.55 -12.95
N VAL A 3 -25.70 -42.27 -12.84
CA VAL A 3 -24.32 -41.76 -12.81
C VAL A 3 -23.76 -42.00 -11.40
N PRO A 4 -22.54 -42.55 -11.22
CA PRO A 4 -21.93 -42.68 -9.90
C PRO A 4 -21.38 -41.33 -9.41
N PRO A 5 -21.38 -41.07 -8.09
CA PRO A 5 -20.86 -39.82 -7.53
C PRO A 5 -19.33 -39.79 -7.56
N ASN A 6 -18.82 -38.66 -8.07
CA ASN A 6 -17.42 -38.30 -8.16
C ASN A 6 -16.84 -38.05 -6.75
N THR A 7 -15.81 -38.80 -6.38
CA THR A 7 -15.09 -38.66 -5.10
C THR A 7 -13.86 -37.79 -5.33
N LEU A 8 -13.89 -36.55 -4.83
CA LEU A 8 -12.69 -35.72 -4.66
C LEU A 8 -12.19 -35.84 -3.21
N PRO A 9 -10.87 -35.87 -2.98
CA PRO A 9 -10.31 -36.11 -1.65
C PRO A 9 -10.53 -34.90 -0.73
N TYR A 10 -11.26 -35.15 0.36
CA TYR A 10 -11.42 -34.28 1.51
C TYR A 10 -10.06 -34.18 2.25
N VAL A 11 -9.42 -33.01 2.25
CA VAL A 11 -8.28 -32.76 3.13
C VAL A 11 -8.83 -32.38 4.50
N ASN A 12 -8.86 -33.35 5.41
CA ASN A 12 -9.18 -33.15 6.82
C ASN A 12 -8.13 -32.26 7.48
N ILE A 13 -8.51 -31.03 7.84
CA ILE A 13 -7.82 -30.25 8.87
C ILE A 13 -8.60 -30.48 10.17
N HIS A 14 -8.10 -31.38 11.01
CA HIS A 14 -8.62 -31.52 12.37
C HIS A 14 -8.29 -30.26 13.19
N PRO A 15 -9.23 -29.74 13.99
CA PRO A 15 -8.94 -28.67 14.94
C PRO A 15 -8.11 -29.25 16.09
N GLY A 16 -6.85 -28.83 16.18
CA GLY A 16 -6.03 -29.07 17.37
C GLY A 16 -6.60 -28.31 18.58
N PRO A 17 -6.32 -28.77 19.82
CA PRO A 17 -6.88 -28.20 21.03
C PRO A 17 -6.45 -26.75 21.20
N ALA A 18 -7.40 -25.91 21.61
CA ALA A 18 -7.24 -24.49 21.86
C ALA A 18 -6.14 -24.23 22.91
N THR A 19 -4.95 -23.88 22.45
CA THR A 19 -3.96 -23.16 23.25
C THR A 19 -4.40 -21.71 23.37
N ALA A 20 -4.52 -21.23 24.61
CA ALA A 20 -4.93 -19.88 24.96
C ALA A 20 -4.20 -18.84 24.10
N ALA A 21 -4.97 -18.10 23.31
CA ALA A 21 -4.48 -16.99 22.52
C ALA A 21 -3.99 -15.88 23.45
N GLU A 22 -2.71 -15.55 23.34
CA GLU A 22 -2.17 -14.29 23.86
C GLU A 22 -2.90 -13.13 23.16
N PRO A 23 -3.20 -12.03 23.87
CA PRO A 23 -4.07 -10.99 23.37
C PRO A 23 -3.47 -10.31 22.14
N ALA A 24 -4.24 -10.31 21.05
CA ALA A 24 -3.95 -9.56 19.83
C ALA A 24 -3.93 -8.07 20.15
N GLU A 25 -2.75 -7.46 20.10
CA GLU A 25 -2.56 -6.02 20.22
C GLU A 25 -3.16 -5.30 19.01
N SER A 26 -4.18 -4.50 19.32
CA SER A 26 -4.89 -3.51 18.50
C SER A 26 -3.98 -2.70 17.57
N ALA A 27 -4.17 -2.84 16.26
CA ALA A 27 -3.52 -2.06 15.22
C ALA A 27 -4.25 -0.72 15.01
N VAL A 28 -3.97 0.27 15.86
CA VAL A 28 -4.31 1.68 15.59
C VAL A 28 -3.18 2.58 16.09
N ALA A 29 -2.32 3.00 15.16
CA ALA A 29 -1.51 4.23 15.17
C ALA A 29 -0.53 4.15 14.00
N ASP A 30 -0.44 5.21 13.19
CA ASP A 30 0.61 5.37 12.18
C ASP A 30 1.97 5.56 12.87
N GLY A 31 2.53 4.43 13.29
CA GLY A 31 3.80 4.32 13.98
C GLY A 31 4.96 4.42 13.00
N ARG A 32 5.35 5.64 12.64
CA ARG A 32 6.74 5.94 12.23
C ARG A 32 7.78 5.62 13.33
N GLY A 33 7.38 4.97 14.42
CA GLY A 33 8.24 4.45 15.48
C GLY A 33 8.71 3.04 15.18
N LEU A 34 9.83 2.92 14.47
CA LEU A 34 10.63 1.70 14.40
C LEU A 34 12.09 2.07 14.60
N ALA A 35 12.47 2.24 15.86
CA ALA A 35 13.86 2.00 16.26
C ALA A 35 14.12 0.49 16.08
N GLY A 36 15.22 0.10 15.44
CA GLY A 36 15.63 -1.29 15.29
C GLY A 36 15.06 -2.14 14.14
N ARG A 37 14.11 -1.70 13.30
CA ARG A 37 13.67 -2.53 12.14
C ARG A 37 14.57 -2.37 10.92
N ARG A 38 15.00 -3.52 10.37
CA ARG A 38 15.74 -3.63 9.10
C ARG A 38 15.07 -2.80 8.01
N LEU A 39 15.91 -2.09 7.24
CA LEU A 39 15.48 -1.34 6.08
C LEU A 39 14.83 -2.31 5.08
N ALA A 40 13.66 -1.93 4.59
CA ALA A 40 12.91 -2.71 3.60
C ALA A 40 12.56 -1.81 2.41
N LEU A 41 12.56 -2.39 1.22
CA LEU A 41 12.04 -1.76 0.02
C LEU A 41 10.52 -1.90 0.02
N SER A 42 9.81 -0.78 -0.03
CA SER A 42 8.37 -0.73 -0.30
C SER A 42 8.13 -0.12 -1.69
N PRO A 43 6.92 -0.27 -2.26
CA PRO A 43 6.59 0.41 -3.53
C PRO A 43 6.83 1.92 -3.48
N SER A 44 6.41 2.58 -2.40
CA SER A 44 6.59 4.02 -2.19
C SER A 44 8.06 4.42 -2.06
N ARG A 45 8.86 3.66 -1.28
CA ARG A 45 10.30 3.89 -1.13
C ARG A 45 11.06 3.72 -2.45
N ALA A 46 10.73 2.68 -3.22
CA ALA A 46 11.30 2.48 -4.53
C ALA A 46 10.96 3.64 -5.49
N ALA A 47 9.70 4.10 -5.47
CA ALA A 47 9.26 5.23 -6.26
C ALA A 47 9.95 6.55 -5.87
N ASP A 48 10.07 6.83 -4.56
CA ASP A 48 10.75 8.01 -4.04
C ASP A 48 12.22 8.03 -4.47
N PHE A 49 12.94 6.91 -4.30
CA PHE A 49 14.36 6.84 -4.67
C PHE A 49 14.58 7.03 -6.17
N ARG A 50 13.74 6.39 -7.00
CA ARG A 50 13.78 6.57 -8.47
C ARG A 50 13.43 8.00 -8.90
N GLN A 51 12.55 8.67 -8.16
CA GLN A 51 12.18 10.06 -8.44
C GLN A 51 13.30 11.02 -8.04
N CYS A 52 13.84 10.86 -6.83
CA CYS A 52 14.89 11.69 -6.26
C CYS A 52 15.52 10.97 -5.05
N PRO A 53 16.80 10.54 -5.10
CA PRO A 53 17.48 9.93 -3.96
C PRO A 53 17.46 10.79 -2.69
N LEU A 54 17.54 12.12 -2.81
CA LEU A 54 17.42 13.03 -1.65
C LEU A 54 16.02 13.01 -1.01
N LEU A 55 14.95 12.86 -1.81
CA LEU A 55 13.58 12.71 -1.28
C LEU A 55 13.46 11.42 -0.47
N TYR A 56 14.01 10.32 -1.00
CA TYR A 56 14.07 9.05 -0.28
C TYR A 56 14.80 9.20 1.05
N ARG A 57 15.95 9.89 1.06
CA ARG A 57 16.70 10.17 2.30
C ARG A 57 15.84 10.89 3.33
N TYR A 58 15.22 12.00 2.95
CA TYR A 58 14.39 12.81 3.83
C TYR A 58 13.21 12.05 4.44
N ARG A 59 12.59 11.15 3.67
CA ARG A 59 11.43 10.37 4.13
C ARG A 59 11.79 9.09 4.87
N ALA A 60 12.70 8.29 4.33
CA ALA A 60 12.99 6.95 4.82
C ALA A 60 14.13 6.90 5.85
N ILE A 61 15.08 7.84 5.77
CA ILE A 61 16.28 7.85 6.61
C ILE A 61 16.18 8.95 7.68
N ASP A 62 16.08 10.21 7.27
CA ASP A 62 15.96 11.35 8.20
C ASP A 62 14.57 11.39 8.87
N ARG A 63 13.56 10.79 8.22
CA ARG A 63 12.16 10.68 8.69
C ARG A 63 11.56 12.02 9.12
N PHE A 64 11.77 13.05 8.31
CA PHE A 64 11.20 14.36 8.61
C PHE A 64 9.67 14.28 8.71
N PRO A 65 9.07 14.97 9.69
CA PRO A 65 7.62 15.02 9.80
C PRO A 65 7.06 15.65 8.53
N GLU A 66 6.04 15.00 7.98
CA GLU A 66 5.26 15.45 6.83
C GLU A 66 3.83 15.62 7.33
N GLN A 67 3.24 16.78 7.05
CA GLN A 67 1.82 17.00 7.31
C GLN A 67 1.03 16.47 6.12
N PRO A 68 0.10 15.52 6.33
CA PRO A 68 -0.69 15.00 5.23
C PRO A 68 -1.55 16.12 4.65
N THR A 69 -1.65 16.16 3.33
CA THR A 69 -2.60 17.02 2.63
C THR A 69 -4.02 16.50 2.81
N ALA A 70 -5.03 17.37 2.69
CA ALA A 70 -6.43 16.96 2.69
C ALA A 70 -6.75 15.83 1.67
N ALA A 71 -6.02 15.76 0.55
CA ALA A 71 -6.15 14.68 -0.42
C ALA A 71 -5.59 13.34 0.09
N GLN A 72 -4.44 13.33 0.75
CA GLN A 72 -3.87 12.13 1.38
C GLN A 72 -4.75 11.65 2.53
N THR A 73 -5.20 12.57 3.40
CA THR A 73 -6.14 12.27 4.49
C THR A 73 -7.41 11.63 3.96
N ARG A 74 -7.99 12.16 2.88
CA ARG A 74 -9.15 11.54 2.21
C ARG A 74 -8.86 10.12 1.73
N GLY A 75 -7.68 9.90 1.15
CA GLY A 75 -7.20 8.58 0.76
C GLY A 75 -7.25 7.60 1.93
N HIS A 76 -6.61 7.95 3.04
CA HIS A 76 -6.58 7.09 4.23
C HIS A 76 -7.98 6.79 4.78
N VAL A 77 -8.86 7.79 4.88
CA VAL A 77 -10.25 7.58 5.33
C VAL A 77 -10.99 6.61 4.40
N VAL A 78 -10.81 6.71 3.07
CA VAL A 78 -11.43 5.77 2.12
C VAL A 78 -10.90 4.34 2.31
N HIS A 79 -9.59 4.17 2.44
CA HIS A 79 -9.01 2.82 2.62
C HIS A 79 -9.50 2.20 3.94
N ALA A 80 -9.46 2.94 5.05
CA ALA A 80 -9.97 2.47 6.33
C ALA A 80 -11.48 2.14 6.28
N ALA A 81 -12.29 2.96 5.59
CA ALA A 81 -13.72 2.66 5.42
C ALA A 81 -13.96 1.39 4.60
N LEU A 82 -13.18 1.16 3.53
CA LEU A 82 -13.29 -0.04 2.70
C LEU A 82 -12.76 -1.30 3.41
N GLU A 83 -11.68 -1.18 4.20
CA GLU A 83 -11.19 -2.25 5.07
C GLU A 83 -12.28 -2.69 6.05
N ASN A 84 -12.80 -1.76 6.84
CA ASN A 84 -13.88 -2.02 7.79
C ASN A 84 -15.14 -2.56 7.11
N LEU A 85 -15.42 -2.15 5.86
CA LEU A 85 -16.55 -2.67 5.10
C LEU A 85 -16.41 -4.16 4.81
N PHE A 86 -15.20 -4.63 4.48
CA PHE A 86 -14.95 -6.03 4.19
C PHE A 86 -14.81 -6.91 5.43
N ASP A 87 -14.49 -6.33 6.59
CA ASP A 87 -14.56 -7.01 7.89
C ASP A 87 -16.00 -7.32 8.35
N MET A 88 -16.98 -6.58 7.83
CA MET A 88 -18.39 -6.86 8.08
C MET A 88 -18.89 -8.08 7.28
N PRO A 89 -19.92 -8.80 7.77
CA PRO A 89 -20.64 -9.80 6.98
C PRO A 89 -21.15 -9.22 5.66
N ALA A 90 -21.01 -9.98 4.56
CA ALA A 90 -21.36 -9.53 3.20
C ALA A 90 -22.76 -8.90 3.08
N ALA A 91 -23.78 -9.46 3.76
CA ALA A 91 -25.15 -8.95 3.74
C ALA A 91 -25.32 -7.55 4.35
N LEU A 92 -24.38 -7.11 5.19
CA LEU A 92 -24.40 -5.80 5.84
C LEU A 92 -23.60 -4.74 5.08
N ARG A 93 -22.90 -5.10 3.99
CA ARG A 93 -22.04 -4.18 3.22
C ARG A 93 -22.87 -3.24 2.31
N THR A 94 -23.89 -2.60 2.84
CA THR A 94 -24.76 -1.68 2.10
C THR A 94 -24.12 -0.29 1.95
N PRO A 95 -24.54 0.51 0.95
CA PRO A 95 -24.05 1.89 0.79
C PRO A 95 -24.21 2.74 2.06
N GLU A 96 -25.31 2.57 2.79
CA GLU A 96 -25.58 3.29 4.03
C GLU A 96 -24.56 2.92 5.12
N SER A 97 -24.27 1.63 5.30
CA SER A 97 -23.23 1.20 6.23
C SER A 97 -21.85 1.72 5.83
N ALA A 98 -21.52 1.70 4.54
CA ALA A 98 -20.24 2.22 4.06
C ALA A 98 -20.09 3.74 4.26
N HIS A 99 -21.18 4.50 4.17
CA HIS A 99 -21.16 5.95 4.46
C HIS A 99 -20.92 6.24 5.95
N LEU A 100 -21.50 5.43 6.85
CA LEU A 100 -21.22 5.52 8.29
C LEU A 100 -19.76 5.14 8.61
N LEU A 101 -19.20 4.15 7.91
CA LEU A 101 -17.80 3.77 8.06
C LEU A 101 -16.83 4.89 7.66
N VAL A 102 -17.19 5.75 6.71
CA VAL A 102 -16.39 6.95 6.39
C VAL A 102 -16.33 7.92 7.58
N GLU A 103 -17.46 8.17 8.22
CA GLU A 103 -17.53 9.05 9.39
C GLU A 103 -16.75 8.45 10.57
N GLY A 104 -16.94 7.15 10.82
CA GLY A 104 -16.21 6.43 11.87
C GLY A 104 -14.70 6.41 11.62
N ALA A 105 -14.26 6.15 10.39
CA ALA A 105 -12.85 6.16 10.03
C ALA A 105 -12.22 7.54 10.22
N TRP A 106 -12.91 8.62 9.81
CA TRP A 106 -12.43 9.98 10.07
C TRP A 106 -12.30 10.28 11.57
N ALA A 107 -13.30 9.92 12.37
CA ALA A 107 -13.28 10.13 13.81
C ALA A 107 -12.13 9.37 14.49
N ALA A 108 -11.96 8.08 14.17
CA ALA A 108 -10.87 7.26 14.70
C ALA A 108 -9.48 7.79 14.31
N MET A 109 -9.33 8.28 13.08
CA MET A 109 -8.08 8.91 12.65
C MET A 109 -7.78 10.19 13.43
N CYS A 110 -8.77 11.05 13.68
CA CYS A 110 -8.58 12.27 14.47
C CYS A 110 -8.29 11.97 15.95
N GLU A 111 -8.84 10.89 16.49
CA GLU A 111 -8.53 10.44 17.85
C GLU A 111 -7.08 9.97 17.95
N ALA A 112 -6.60 9.20 16.95
CA ALA A 112 -5.23 8.72 16.88
C ALA A 112 -4.20 9.83 16.59
N ASP A 113 -4.56 10.80 15.75
CA ASP A 113 -3.74 11.97 15.42
C ASP A 113 -4.58 13.26 15.40
N PRO A 114 -4.66 13.97 16.55
CA PRO A 114 -5.40 15.23 16.64
C PRO A 114 -4.91 16.32 15.69
N ALA A 115 -3.67 16.24 15.18
CA ALA A 115 -3.15 17.22 14.22
C ALA A 115 -3.85 17.15 12.87
N LEU A 116 -4.59 16.07 12.56
CA LEU A 116 -5.44 15.99 11.37
C LEU A 116 -6.57 17.04 11.37
N LEU A 117 -6.97 17.54 12.54
CA LEU A 117 -7.94 18.64 12.65
C LEU A 117 -7.38 19.97 12.15
N ASP A 118 -6.05 20.13 12.10
CA ASP A 118 -5.42 21.31 11.50
C ASP A 118 -5.33 21.20 9.97
N VAL A 119 -5.46 19.98 9.42
CA VAL A 119 -5.42 19.72 7.96
C VAL A 119 -6.73 20.11 7.29
N ILE A 120 -7.85 19.99 8.02
CA ILE A 120 -9.19 20.26 7.53
C ILE A 120 -9.90 21.17 8.54
N ALA A 121 -10.12 22.43 8.14
CA ALA A 121 -10.81 23.39 8.97
C ALA A 121 -12.18 22.86 9.43
N ALA A 122 -12.59 23.18 10.66
CA ALA A 122 -13.78 22.61 11.28
C ALA A 122 -15.06 22.84 10.45
N GLU A 123 -15.16 24.01 9.81
CA GLU A 123 -16.25 24.36 8.89
C GLU A 123 -16.28 23.53 7.60
N ASP A 124 -15.14 23.00 7.17
CA ASP A 124 -14.99 22.20 5.94
C ASP A 124 -15.16 20.70 6.18
N ILE A 125 -15.18 20.23 7.44
CA ILE A 125 -15.33 18.81 7.78
C ILE A 125 -16.59 18.19 7.14
N PRO A 126 -17.79 18.80 7.23
CA PRO A 126 -18.98 18.22 6.59
C PRO A 126 -18.81 18.08 5.07
N ALA A 127 -18.20 19.08 4.44
CA ALA A 127 -17.92 19.04 3.01
C ALA A 127 -16.93 17.91 2.70
N PHE A 128 -15.83 17.79 3.47
CA PHE A 128 -14.83 16.73 3.35
C PHE A 128 -15.44 15.34 3.41
N ILE A 129 -16.23 15.04 4.46
CA ILE A 129 -16.94 13.76 4.63
C ILE A 129 -17.82 13.47 3.42
N ALA A 130 -18.62 14.44 2.99
CA ALA A 130 -19.47 14.27 1.82
C ALA A 130 -18.66 13.99 0.53
N GLN A 131 -17.46 14.56 0.35
CA GLN A 131 -16.61 14.21 -0.80
C GLN A 131 -16.05 12.79 -0.70
N THR A 132 -15.69 12.37 0.50
CA THR A 132 -15.19 11.02 0.77
C THR A 132 -16.28 9.97 0.54
N GLN A 133 -17.49 10.21 1.02
CA GLN A 133 -18.67 9.36 0.77
C GLN A 133 -18.99 9.24 -0.73
N ARG A 134 -18.77 10.28 -1.54
CA ARG A 134 -18.92 10.18 -3.01
C ARG A 134 -17.94 9.20 -3.67
N LEU A 135 -16.72 9.06 -3.15
CA LEU A 135 -15.77 8.05 -3.62
C LEU A 135 -16.27 6.63 -3.32
N ILE A 136 -16.82 6.42 -2.12
CA ILE A 136 -17.49 5.17 -1.74
C ILE A 136 -18.72 4.91 -2.61
N THR A 137 -19.56 5.91 -2.87
CA THR A 137 -20.69 5.76 -3.79
C THR A 137 -20.22 5.34 -5.19
N THR A 138 -19.10 5.88 -5.67
CA THR A 138 -18.51 5.48 -6.96
C THR A 138 -18.06 4.02 -6.93
N TYR A 139 -17.43 3.56 -5.85
CA TYR A 139 -17.07 2.16 -5.66
C TYR A 139 -18.27 1.20 -5.87
N TYR A 140 -19.45 1.53 -5.35
CA TYR A 140 -20.67 0.72 -5.54
C TYR A 140 -21.18 0.67 -6.99
N THR A 141 -20.73 1.57 -7.86
CA THR A 141 -21.01 1.47 -9.31
C THR A 141 -20.05 0.53 -10.03
N MET A 142 -18.91 0.20 -9.38
CA MET A 142 -17.82 -0.59 -9.97
C MET A 142 -17.94 -2.07 -9.61
N GLU A 143 -18.42 -2.40 -8.41
CA GLU A 143 -18.70 -3.78 -7.98
C GLU A 143 -19.74 -3.85 -6.85
N ASN A 144 -20.25 -5.06 -6.59
CA ASN A 144 -21.19 -5.34 -5.50
C ASN A 144 -20.47 -6.08 -4.34
N PRO A 145 -20.12 -5.40 -3.23
CA PRO A 145 -19.39 -6.02 -2.10
C PRO A 145 -20.21 -7.07 -1.32
N THR A 146 -21.52 -7.16 -1.56
CA THR A 146 -22.38 -8.18 -0.93
C THR A 146 -22.30 -9.54 -1.64
N ALA A 147 -21.71 -9.59 -2.84
CA ALA A 147 -21.71 -10.77 -3.70
C ALA A 147 -20.48 -11.68 -3.51
N PHE A 148 -19.50 -11.27 -2.72
CA PHE A 148 -18.26 -12.01 -2.50
C PHE A 148 -17.62 -11.62 -1.17
N ASP A 149 -16.68 -12.44 -0.70
CA ASP A 149 -15.79 -12.11 0.42
C ASP A 149 -14.37 -11.89 -0.08
N ALA A 150 -13.67 -10.96 0.57
CA ALA A 150 -12.23 -10.81 0.38
C ALA A 150 -11.50 -11.97 1.07
N LYS A 151 -10.42 -12.47 0.46
CA LYS A 151 -9.53 -13.42 1.11
C LYS A 151 -8.71 -12.75 2.21
N ALA A 152 -8.31 -11.50 1.97
CA ALA A 152 -7.61 -10.65 2.93
C ALA A 152 -7.82 -9.17 2.54
N VAL A 153 -7.85 -8.31 3.55
CA VAL A 153 -7.78 -6.85 3.43
C VAL A 153 -6.60 -6.33 4.23
N GLU A 154 -6.04 -5.21 3.79
CA GLU A 154 -4.84 -4.58 4.38
C GLU A 154 -3.72 -5.60 4.68
N ALA A 155 -3.50 -6.50 3.72
CA ALA A 155 -2.68 -7.67 3.93
C ALA A 155 -1.20 -7.29 4.01
N HIS A 156 -0.62 -7.38 5.21
CA HIS A 156 0.81 -7.17 5.39
C HIS A 156 1.63 -8.25 4.67
N ILE A 157 2.54 -7.80 3.81
CA ILE A 157 3.50 -8.65 3.11
C ILE A 157 4.91 -8.23 3.50
N GLU A 158 5.70 -9.20 3.98
CA GLU A 158 7.12 -9.05 4.23
C GLU A 158 7.81 -10.33 3.75
N ILE A 159 8.72 -10.18 2.78
CA ILE A 159 9.49 -11.30 2.23
C ILE A 159 10.92 -10.87 1.92
N GLU A 160 11.85 -11.82 1.92
CA GLU A 160 13.16 -11.63 1.33
C GLU A 160 13.18 -12.19 -0.10
N ASP A 161 13.60 -11.37 -1.06
CA ASP A 161 13.81 -11.73 -2.46
C ASP A 161 15.24 -11.32 -2.86
N ASP A 162 16.15 -12.28 -3.02
CA ASP A 162 17.54 -12.01 -3.43
C ASP A 162 18.25 -10.92 -2.57
N ASP A 163 18.21 -11.08 -1.24
CA ASP A 163 18.74 -10.13 -0.23
C ASP A 163 18.02 -8.76 -0.18
N VAL A 164 16.91 -8.62 -0.91
CA VAL A 164 16.01 -7.47 -0.82
C VAL A 164 14.87 -7.82 0.12
N LEU A 165 14.79 -7.14 1.26
CA LEU A 165 13.61 -7.21 2.13
C LEU A 165 12.49 -6.38 1.50
N LEU A 166 11.49 -7.02 0.91
CA LEU A 166 10.30 -6.37 0.36
C LEU A 166 9.23 -6.26 1.45
N ARG A 167 8.65 -5.07 1.63
CA ARG A 167 7.58 -4.83 2.61
C ARG A 167 6.48 -3.93 2.05
N GLY A 168 5.23 -4.26 2.35
CA GLY A 168 4.09 -3.38 2.08
C GLY A 168 2.78 -3.94 2.60
N TYR A 169 1.71 -3.26 2.22
CA TYR A 169 0.33 -3.62 2.54
C TYR A 169 -0.47 -3.66 1.24
N ILE A 170 -1.24 -4.72 1.06
CA ILE A 170 -2.09 -4.93 -0.10
C ILE A 170 -3.52 -4.62 0.31
N ASP A 171 -4.15 -3.62 -0.31
CA ASP A 171 -5.49 -3.15 0.11
C ASP A 171 -6.51 -4.30 0.16
N ARG A 172 -6.58 -5.12 -0.90
CA ARG A 172 -7.47 -6.30 -0.93
C ARG A 172 -6.95 -7.41 -1.84
N ILE A 173 -7.12 -8.64 -1.38
CA ILE A 173 -6.91 -9.87 -2.15
C ILE A 173 -8.22 -10.63 -2.19
N ASP A 174 -8.69 -10.97 -3.39
CA ASP A 174 -9.85 -11.83 -3.61
C ASP A 174 -9.38 -13.17 -4.22
N VAL A 175 -10.06 -14.25 -3.85
CA VAL A 175 -9.84 -15.58 -4.46
C VAL A 175 -11.20 -16.16 -4.84
N ALA A 176 -11.40 -16.44 -6.12
CA ALA A 176 -12.64 -17.04 -6.62
C ALA A 176 -12.77 -18.49 -6.13
N PRO A 177 -14.00 -19.08 -6.10
CA PRO A 177 -14.19 -20.50 -5.77
C PRO A 177 -13.39 -21.46 -6.69
N THR A 178 -13.12 -21.02 -7.91
CA THR A 178 -12.30 -21.72 -8.92
C THR A 178 -10.80 -21.56 -8.71
N GLY A 179 -10.37 -20.73 -7.76
CA GLY A 179 -8.99 -20.55 -7.33
C GLY A 179 -8.29 -19.32 -7.91
N GLU A 180 -8.89 -18.62 -8.88
CA GLU A 180 -8.26 -17.44 -9.48
C GLU A 180 -8.13 -16.30 -8.46
N MET A 181 -6.93 -15.71 -8.42
CA MET A 181 -6.57 -14.66 -7.48
C MET A 181 -6.60 -13.28 -8.14
N ARG A 182 -7.28 -12.33 -7.49
CA ARG A 182 -7.30 -10.92 -7.86
C ARG A 182 -6.68 -10.07 -6.75
N VAL A 183 -5.68 -9.27 -7.09
CA VAL A 183 -5.09 -8.26 -6.21
C VAL A 183 -5.66 -6.90 -6.59
N VAL A 184 -6.24 -6.20 -5.62
CA VAL A 184 -6.90 -4.91 -5.81
C VAL A 184 -6.18 -3.83 -5.02
N ASP A 185 -6.04 -2.66 -5.63
CA ASP A 185 -5.60 -1.44 -4.97
C ASP A 185 -6.56 -0.29 -5.33
N TYR A 186 -7.00 0.44 -4.31
CA TYR A 186 -7.92 1.55 -4.44
C TYR A 186 -7.15 2.85 -4.64
N LYS A 187 -7.63 3.69 -5.57
CA LYS A 187 -7.06 5.01 -5.84
C LYS A 187 -8.14 6.06 -5.74
N THR A 188 -7.93 7.05 -4.87
CA THR A 188 -8.86 8.18 -4.68
C THR A 188 -8.59 9.36 -5.61
N GLY A 189 -7.46 9.33 -6.34
CA GLY A 189 -7.15 10.29 -7.40
C GLY A 189 -7.78 9.91 -8.74
N ARG A 190 -7.56 10.76 -9.75
CA ARG A 190 -7.97 10.49 -11.14
C ARG A 190 -7.14 9.37 -11.76
N SER A 191 -7.75 8.63 -12.67
CA SER A 191 -7.06 7.67 -13.52
C SER A 191 -5.93 8.33 -14.32
N PRO A 192 -4.77 7.65 -14.47
CA PRO A 192 -3.70 8.11 -15.34
C PRO A 192 -4.14 8.03 -16.80
N SER A 193 -3.56 8.86 -17.67
CA SER A 193 -3.65 8.59 -19.11
C SER A 193 -2.82 7.36 -19.48
N GLU A 194 -3.10 6.77 -20.64
CA GLU A 194 -2.41 5.56 -21.15
C GLU A 194 -0.89 5.64 -21.05
N ALA A 195 -0.31 6.82 -21.35
CA ALA A 195 1.14 7.07 -21.28
C ALA A 195 1.75 6.90 -19.87
N TYR A 196 0.95 6.92 -18.81
CA TYR A 196 1.40 6.82 -17.41
C TYR A 196 0.91 5.55 -16.70
N GLU A 197 0.16 4.66 -17.37
CA GLU A 197 -0.32 3.40 -16.79
C GLU A 197 0.83 2.51 -16.29
N ALA A 198 1.93 2.46 -17.04
CA ALA A 198 3.11 1.68 -16.64
C ALA A 198 3.68 2.10 -15.27
N LYS A 199 3.57 3.39 -14.92
CA LYS A 199 3.97 3.89 -13.60
C LYS A 199 3.00 3.43 -12.52
N ALA A 200 1.69 3.43 -12.82
CA ALA A 200 0.66 2.97 -11.90
C ALA A 200 0.78 1.47 -11.60
N LEU A 201 1.13 0.66 -12.60
CA LEU A 201 1.30 -0.79 -12.45
C LEU A 201 2.56 -1.20 -11.67
N PHE A 202 3.51 -0.29 -11.41
CA PHE A 202 4.74 -0.62 -10.67
C PHE A 202 4.43 -1.16 -9.26
N GLN A 203 3.53 -0.48 -8.54
CA GLN A 203 3.11 -0.92 -7.20
C GLN A 203 2.41 -2.28 -7.26
N MET A 204 1.55 -2.50 -8.26
CA MET A 204 0.84 -3.76 -8.42
C MET A 204 1.79 -4.93 -8.73
N LYS A 205 2.78 -4.72 -9.60
CA LYS A 205 3.81 -5.74 -9.92
C LYS A 205 4.68 -6.08 -8.73
N PHE A 206 4.92 -5.11 -7.83
CA PHE A 206 5.59 -5.36 -6.56
C PHE A 206 4.82 -6.37 -5.71
N TYR A 207 3.53 -6.16 -5.51
CA TYR A 207 2.71 -7.09 -4.73
C TYR A 207 2.55 -8.44 -5.41
N ALA A 208 2.38 -8.46 -6.73
CA ALA A 208 2.32 -9.68 -7.51
C ALA A 208 3.59 -10.53 -7.38
N LEU A 209 4.77 -9.89 -7.45
CA LEU A 209 6.05 -10.55 -7.21
C LEU A 209 6.14 -11.07 -5.78
N ALA A 210 5.71 -10.29 -4.79
CA ALA A 210 5.77 -10.70 -3.39
C ALA A 210 4.89 -11.93 -3.11
N ILE A 211 3.68 -11.96 -3.68
CA ILE A 211 2.80 -13.14 -3.64
C ILE A 211 3.46 -14.32 -4.34
N LEU A 212 4.06 -14.10 -5.52
CA LEU A 212 4.75 -15.14 -6.26
C LEU A 212 5.89 -15.78 -5.47
N ARG A 213 6.70 -14.98 -4.78
CA ARG A 213 7.79 -15.51 -3.95
C ARG A 213 7.29 -16.24 -2.71
N ARG A 214 6.26 -15.72 -2.05
CA ARG A 214 5.72 -16.31 -0.81
C ARG A 214 4.93 -17.59 -1.04
N HIS A 215 4.14 -17.63 -2.12
CA HIS A 215 3.13 -18.67 -2.34
C HIS A 215 3.38 -19.50 -3.61
N GLY A 216 4.36 -19.12 -4.43
CA GLY A 216 4.67 -19.83 -5.68
C GLY A 216 3.66 -19.59 -6.81
N VAL A 217 2.64 -18.76 -6.60
CA VAL A 217 1.54 -18.51 -7.56
C VAL A 217 1.60 -17.10 -8.14
N VAL A 218 1.28 -16.96 -9.42
CA VAL A 218 1.11 -15.66 -10.07
C VAL A 218 -0.36 -15.26 -9.92
N PRO A 219 -0.69 -14.06 -9.39
CA PRO A 219 -2.07 -13.59 -9.38
C PRO A 219 -2.64 -13.51 -10.80
N ASP A 220 -3.85 -14.00 -11.01
CA ASP A 220 -4.54 -13.99 -12.31
C ASP A 220 -4.91 -12.59 -12.77
N ARG A 221 -5.10 -11.66 -11.83
CA ARG A 221 -5.45 -10.27 -12.12
C ARG A 221 -4.87 -9.31 -11.07
N LEU A 222 -4.28 -8.23 -11.55
CA LEU A 222 -4.05 -7.01 -10.80
C LEU A 222 -5.08 -5.98 -11.22
N GLN A 223 -5.67 -5.28 -10.27
CA GLN A 223 -6.76 -4.35 -10.51
C GLN A 223 -6.55 -3.05 -9.74
N LEU A 224 -6.52 -1.93 -10.45
CA LEU A 224 -6.53 -0.59 -9.86
C LEU A 224 -7.93 0.00 -10.02
N MET A 225 -8.53 0.44 -8.92
CA MET A 225 -9.87 1.03 -8.90
C MET A 225 -9.79 2.53 -8.61
N TYR A 226 -10.01 3.36 -9.63
CA TYR A 226 -9.97 4.82 -9.51
C TYR A 226 -11.35 5.36 -9.11
N LEU A 227 -11.53 5.58 -7.81
CA LEU A 227 -12.83 5.92 -7.22
C LEU A 227 -13.29 7.35 -7.53
N SER A 228 -12.41 8.21 -8.05
CA SER A 228 -12.79 9.58 -8.40
C SER A 228 -13.50 9.70 -9.75
N ASP A 229 -13.31 8.73 -10.64
CA ASP A 229 -13.88 8.71 -11.99
C ASP A 229 -14.53 7.37 -12.38
N GLY A 230 -14.49 6.36 -11.50
CA GLY A 230 -15.09 5.04 -11.72
C GLY A 230 -14.29 4.12 -12.64
N THR A 231 -13.06 4.51 -13.02
CA THR A 231 -12.24 3.73 -13.96
C THR A 231 -11.60 2.52 -13.28
N GLN A 232 -11.57 1.39 -13.99
CA GLN A 232 -10.84 0.18 -13.57
C GLN A 232 -9.73 -0.13 -14.58
N LEU A 233 -8.50 -0.24 -14.09
CA LEU A 233 -7.40 -0.78 -14.89
C LEU A 233 -7.16 -2.23 -14.49
N HIS A 234 -7.16 -3.11 -15.49
CA HIS A 234 -6.89 -4.53 -15.31
C HIS A 234 -5.58 -4.92 -15.95
N TYR A 235 -4.80 -5.74 -15.25
CA TYR A 235 -3.54 -6.26 -15.76
C TYR A 235 -3.40 -7.73 -15.40
N ARG A 236 -2.96 -8.55 -16.36
CA ARG A 236 -2.64 -9.96 -16.14
C ARG A 236 -1.13 -10.13 -16.18
N PRO A 237 -0.45 -10.28 -15.03
CA PRO A 237 0.99 -10.48 -15.00
C PRO A 237 1.31 -11.92 -15.44
N ASP A 238 2.51 -12.11 -15.99
CA ASP A 238 3.08 -13.44 -16.19
C ASP A 238 4.33 -13.65 -15.33
N ARG A 239 4.71 -14.91 -15.11
CA ARG A 239 5.86 -15.25 -14.26
C ARG A 239 7.17 -14.63 -14.76
N ALA A 240 7.43 -14.71 -16.07
CA ALA A 240 8.70 -14.24 -16.63
C ALA A 240 8.84 -12.72 -16.51
N GLU A 241 7.72 -12.00 -16.59
CA GLU A 241 7.65 -10.59 -16.31
C GLU A 241 7.95 -10.26 -14.85
N LEU A 242 7.31 -10.96 -13.91
CA LEU A 242 7.56 -10.73 -12.48
C LEU A 242 9.01 -11.03 -12.11
N GLU A 243 9.64 -12.03 -12.73
CA GLU A 243 11.07 -12.31 -12.58
C GLU A 243 11.97 -11.18 -13.15
N ARG A 244 11.60 -10.60 -14.30
CA ARG A 244 12.26 -9.38 -14.83
C ARG A 244 12.10 -8.20 -13.88
N PHE A 245 10.91 -8.06 -13.31
CA PHE A 245 10.59 -7.01 -12.35
C PHE A 245 11.41 -7.16 -11.07
N GLY A 246 11.59 -8.38 -10.55
CA GLY A 246 12.45 -8.66 -9.39
C GLY A 246 13.89 -8.21 -9.61
N ARG A 247 14.46 -8.44 -10.81
CA ARG A 247 15.79 -7.88 -11.16
C ARG A 247 15.82 -6.36 -11.13
N THR A 248 14.74 -5.70 -11.53
CA THR A 248 14.62 -4.24 -11.43
C THR A 248 14.60 -3.78 -9.98
N LEU A 249 13.86 -4.45 -9.10
CA LEU A 249 13.85 -4.15 -7.66
C LEU A 249 15.23 -4.36 -7.02
N LYS A 250 15.93 -5.43 -7.38
CA LYS A 250 17.30 -5.71 -6.93
C LYS A 250 18.28 -4.60 -7.33
N ALA A 251 18.17 -4.09 -8.56
CA ALA A 251 18.99 -2.96 -9.01
C ALA A 251 18.69 -1.67 -8.22
N ILE A 252 17.41 -1.37 -7.96
CA ILE A 252 16.99 -0.23 -7.14
C ILE A 252 17.54 -0.39 -5.72
N TRP A 253 17.41 -1.57 -5.13
CA TRP A 253 17.93 -1.87 -3.80
C TRP A 253 19.44 -1.71 -3.72
N THR A 254 20.17 -2.22 -4.71
CA THR A 254 21.63 -2.05 -4.80
C THR A 254 22.00 -0.56 -4.80
N ALA A 255 21.32 0.27 -5.58
CA ALA A 255 21.55 1.71 -5.61
C ALA A 255 21.21 2.40 -4.26
N ILE A 256 20.11 1.99 -3.61
CA ILE A 256 19.74 2.48 -2.27
C ILE A 256 20.82 2.12 -1.25
N THR A 257 21.25 0.86 -1.23
CA THR A 257 22.25 0.39 -0.26
C THR A 257 23.58 1.10 -0.43
N ALA A 258 24.01 1.37 -1.67
CA ALA A 258 25.20 2.16 -1.95
C ALA A 258 25.05 3.61 -1.44
N ALA A 259 23.92 4.27 -1.70
CA ALA A 259 23.66 5.63 -1.23
C ALA A 259 23.60 5.71 0.31
N VAL A 260 23.00 4.71 0.97
CA VAL A 260 22.98 4.60 2.44
C VAL A 260 24.40 4.39 3.00
N ALA A 261 25.21 3.54 2.37
CA ALA A 261 26.57 3.28 2.84
C ALA A 261 27.50 4.50 2.70
N THR A 262 27.34 5.31 1.65
CA THR A 262 28.20 6.48 1.40
C THR A 262 27.63 7.79 1.92
N GLY A 263 26.32 7.86 2.18
CA GLY A 263 25.60 9.10 2.43
C GLY A 263 25.36 9.95 1.18
N ASP A 264 25.72 9.47 -0.03
CA ASP A 264 25.55 10.21 -1.30
C ASP A 264 24.12 10.09 -1.83
N PHE A 265 23.24 10.98 -1.35
CA PHE A 265 21.86 11.12 -1.83
C PHE A 265 21.71 12.36 -2.70
N ARG A 266 21.98 12.22 -4.00
CA ARG A 266 21.92 13.34 -4.93
C ARG A 266 20.48 13.80 -5.18
N PRO A 267 20.20 15.12 -5.18
CA PRO A 267 18.92 15.63 -5.62
C PRO A 267 18.74 15.37 -7.12
N HIS A 268 17.50 15.22 -7.55
CA HIS A 268 17.15 15.11 -8.97
C HIS A 268 16.00 16.07 -9.30
N LYS A 269 16.33 17.13 -10.05
CA LYS A 269 15.38 18.19 -10.40
C LYS A 269 14.43 17.71 -11.49
N SER A 270 13.13 17.77 -11.22
CA SER A 270 12.08 17.37 -12.17
C SER A 270 10.82 18.22 -12.00
N ARG A 271 9.82 18.02 -12.86
CA ARG A 271 8.49 18.66 -12.71
C ARG A 271 7.83 18.33 -11.37
N MET A 272 8.18 17.21 -10.75
CA MET A 272 7.64 16.79 -9.45
C MET A 272 8.15 17.67 -8.29
N CYS A 273 9.24 18.42 -8.47
CA CYS A 273 9.74 19.36 -7.46
C CYS A 273 8.71 20.46 -7.12
N LYS A 274 7.72 20.73 -7.98
CA LYS A 274 6.61 21.65 -7.67
C LYS A 274 5.77 21.17 -6.48
N PHE A 275 5.70 19.86 -6.26
CA PHE A 275 4.86 19.21 -5.25
C PHE A 275 5.68 18.57 -4.13
N CYS A 276 7.00 18.82 -4.08
CA CYS A 276 7.87 18.27 -3.05
C CYS A 276 7.78 19.11 -1.77
N GLU A 277 7.29 18.52 -0.68
CA GLU A 277 7.19 19.18 0.64
C GLU A 277 8.56 19.57 1.21
N HIS A 278 9.62 18.86 0.81
CA HIS A 278 10.99 19.14 1.25
C HIS A 278 11.71 20.19 0.39
N LYS A 279 10.99 20.90 -0.50
CA LYS A 279 11.58 21.89 -1.41
C LYS A 279 12.36 22.97 -0.67
N ALA A 280 11.85 23.44 0.48
CA ALA A 280 12.52 24.45 1.30
C ALA A 280 13.89 24.00 1.84
N ARG A 281 14.12 22.68 1.97
CA ARG A 281 15.39 22.07 2.42
C ARG A 281 16.26 21.57 1.27
N CYS A 282 15.85 21.78 0.02
CA CYS A 282 16.51 21.21 -1.14
C CYS A 282 17.59 22.18 -1.68
N PRO A 283 18.84 21.73 -1.90
CA PRO A 283 19.91 22.60 -2.42
C PRO A 283 19.65 23.11 -3.85
N GLU A 284 18.86 22.39 -4.65
CA GLU A 284 18.39 22.87 -5.97
C GLU A 284 17.54 24.14 -5.91
N PHE A 285 17.10 24.52 -4.70
CA PHE A 285 16.31 25.70 -4.41
C PHE A 285 16.94 26.55 -3.27
N GLY A 286 18.24 26.40 -3.02
CA GLY A 286 18.97 27.17 -2.01
C GLY A 286 18.83 26.69 -0.56
N GLY A 287 18.19 25.54 -0.34
CA GLY A 287 18.12 24.91 0.98
C GLY A 287 19.41 24.18 1.37
N THR A 288 19.56 23.88 2.66
CA THR A 288 20.74 23.17 3.19
C THR A 288 20.38 21.73 3.53
N ILE A 289 21.18 20.77 3.05
CA ILE A 289 21.04 19.37 3.43
C ILE A 289 21.60 19.21 4.86
N PRO A 290 20.84 18.65 5.81
CA PRO A 290 21.34 18.34 7.16
C PRO A 290 22.49 17.31 7.10
N PRO A 291 23.35 17.24 8.15
CA PRO A 291 24.32 16.16 8.29
C PRO A 291 23.65 14.78 8.15
N TYR A 292 24.31 13.84 7.48
CA TYR A 292 23.78 12.49 7.31
C TYR A 292 23.77 11.76 8.67
N PRO A 293 22.61 11.24 9.15
CA PRO A 293 22.53 10.59 10.45
C PRO A 293 23.18 9.19 10.47
N GLY A 294 23.67 8.70 9.33
CA GLY A 294 24.18 7.35 9.17
C GLY A 294 23.12 6.36 8.69
N PRO A 295 23.53 5.10 8.45
CA PRO A 295 22.60 4.04 8.06
C PRO A 295 21.59 3.77 9.19
N PRO A 296 20.31 3.48 8.86
CA PRO A 296 19.33 3.08 9.86
C PRO A 296 19.77 1.82 10.62
N GLU A 297 19.33 1.70 11.87
CA GLU A 297 19.56 0.48 12.66
C GLU A 297 19.05 -0.78 11.93
N GLY A 298 19.84 -1.86 11.98
CA GLY A 298 19.55 -3.10 11.26
C GLY A 298 19.92 -3.09 9.77
N PHE A 299 20.54 -2.02 9.27
CA PHE A 299 21.13 -2.01 7.94
C PHE A 299 22.47 -2.74 7.94
N SER A 300 22.49 -3.98 7.46
CA SER A 300 23.73 -4.68 7.11
C SER A 300 24.18 -4.17 5.75
N SER A 301 25.31 -3.47 5.68
CA SER A 301 25.95 -3.23 4.38
C SER A 301 26.21 -4.58 3.71
N PRO A 302 26.03 -4.70 2.38
CA PRO A 302 26.56 -5.87 1.69
C PRO A 302 28.06 -5.99 2.02
N PRO A 303 28.60 -7.21 2.20
CA PRO A 303 30.02 -7.40 2.47
C PRO A 303 30.81 -6.66 1.38
N ARG A 304 31.79 -5.84 1.79
CA ARG A 304 32.69 -5.18 0.83
C ARG A 304 33.39 -6.29 0.04
N LEU A 305 33.27 -6.25 -1.28
CA LEU A 305 34.08 -7.04 -2.20
C LEU A 305 35.55 -6.67 -2.05
#